data_AF-A0A966SUV9-F1
#
_entry.id   AF-A0A966SUV9-F1
#
_cell.length_a   1.000
_cell.length_b   1.000
_cell.length_c   1.000
_cell.angle_alpha   90.00
_cell.angle_beta   90.00
_cell.angle_gamma   90.00
#
_symmetry.space_group_name_H-M   'P 1'
#
loop_
_entity.id
_entity.type
_entity.pdbx_description
1 polymer ?
#
loop_
_entity_poly.entity_id
_entity_poly.type
_entity_poly.pdbx_seq_one_letter_code
_entity_poly.pdbx_strand_id
1 'polypeptide(L)'
;MQPPAKPEPVADVTLFLEGTYPYVLGGVSSWVHQIITGLPELTFSLFYIGAKQEPNAKQHYKLPPNVLTVREVYLHNELSKREQKRRHVPAELRMALYDLLGRFYLAKTEAERMACFWATLEGLQEVEKRFRFGNLLRDREAWEILVAGYEEFCPDESFIDFFWTARFLHLPLWNLWKARDLVPPARVYHSVSAGYAGFIGAITGRRRHAPFFLTEHGIYTK
;
A
#
# COMPACT_ATOMS: atom_id res chain seq x y z
N MET A 1 -8.77 -9.82 -32.26
CA MET A 1 -9.40 -9.94 -30.93
C MET A 1 -8.41 -10.68 -30.05
N GLN A 2 -7.90 -10.06 -28.99
CA GLN A 2 -7.11 -10.80 -27.99
C GLN A 2 -8.04 -11.81 -27.31
N PRO A 3 -7.58 -13.05 -27.06
CA PRO A 3 -8.37 -14.02 -26.31
C PRO A 3 -8.70 -13.43 -24.92
N PRO A 4 -9.88 -13.72 -24.36
CA PRO A 4 -10.19 -13.30 -23.00
C PRO A 4 -9.10 -13.83 -22.06
N ALA A 5 -8.52 -12.93 -21.25
CA ALA A 5 -7.53 -13.31 -20.25
C ALA A 5 -8.10 -14.44 -19.39
N LYS A 6 -7.35 -15.53 -19.22
CA LYS A 6 -7.74 -16.61 -18.30
C LYS A 6 -7.96 -16.00 -16.91
N PRO A 7 -9.01 -16.42 -16.18
CA PRO A 7 -9.22 -15.97 -14.81
C PRO A 7 -7.96 -16.27 -13.98
N GLU A 8 -7.53 -15.30 -13.18
CA GLU A 8 -6.41 -15.48 -12.25
C GLU A 8 -6.78 -16.57 -11.22
N PRO A 9 -5.90 -17.54 -10.92
CA PRO A 9 -6.21 -18.62 -9.98
C PRO A 9 -6.43 -18.05 -8.57
N VAL A 10 -7.48 -18.55 -7.89
CA VAL A 10 -7.79 -18.18 -6.50
C VAL A 10 -7.04 -19.11 -5.56
N ALA A 11 -6.16 -18.56 -4.71
CA ALA A 11 -5.44 -19.32 -3.70
C ALA A 11 -6.22 -19.46 -2.39
N ASP A 12 -5.81 -20.37 -1.51
CA ASP A 12 -6.33 -20.40 -0.14
C ASP A 12 -5.83 -19.19 0.66
N VAL A 13 -4.54 -18.85 0.51
CA VAL A 13 -3.91 -17.74 1.23
C VAL A 13 -3.12 -16.83 0.28
N THR A 14 -3.33 -15.52 0.34
CA THR A 14 -2.38 -14.53 -0.21
C THR A 14 -1.53 -13.94 0.91
N LEU A 15 -0.21 -14.09 0.79
CA LEU A 15 0.77 -13.53 1.71
C LEU A 15 1.24 -12.16 1.23
N PHE A 16 1.16 -11.14 2.09
CA PHE A 16 1.77 -9.83 1.86
C PHE A 16 3.17 -9.80 2.46
N LEU A 17 4.18 -9.60 1.61
CA LEU A 17 5.58 -9.82 1.93
C LEU A 17 6.39 -8.55 1.65
N GLU A 18 6.57 -7.72 2.68
CA GLU A 18 7.34 -6.48 2.58
C GLU A 18 8.83 -6.75 2.80
N GLY A 19 9.65 -6.57 1.76
CA GLY A 19 11.11 -6.69 1.86
C GLY A 19 11.60 -8.06 2.37
N THR A 20 10.84 -9.13 2.14
CA THR A 20 11.14 -10.48 2.67
C THR A 20 11.18 -11.55 1.57
N TYR A 21 10.39 -12.61 1.71
CA TYR A 21 10.38 -13.77 0.83
C TYR A 21 9.85 -13.41 -0.57
N PRO A 22 10.38 -13.99 -1.67
CA PRO A 22 11.49 -14.95 -1.76
C PRO A 22 12.88 -14.30 -1.99
N TYR A 23 12.98 -12.98 -1.85
CA TYR A 23 14.15 -12.19 -2.30
C TYR A 23 15.16 -11.85 -1.22
N VAL A 24 14.75 -11.80 0.05
CA VAL A 24 15.64 -11.45 1.16
C VAL A 24 15.85 -12.67 2.04
N LEU A 25 17.11 -12.97 2.38
CA LEU A 25 17.44 -13.98 3.37
C LEU A 25 17.19 -13.43 4.77
N GLY A 26 16.55 -14.23 5.64
CA GLY A 26 16.30 -13.81 7.01
C GLY A 26 15.27 -14.69 7.71
N GLY A 27 15.06 -14.44 9.01
CA GLY A 27 14.14 -15.22 9.84
C GLY A 27 12.72 -15.23 9.31
N VAL A 28 12.19 -14.07 8.90
CA VAL A 28 10.83 -13.96 8.35
C VAL A 28 10.71 -14.74 7.03
N SER A 29 11.67 -14.62 6.12
CA SER A 29 11.62 -15.36 4.85
C SER A 29 11.71 -16.88 5.03
N SER A 30 12.55 -17.33 5.97
CA SER A 30 12.63 -18.74 6.34
C SER A 30 11.34 -19.25 6.95
N TRP A 31 10.70 -18.46 7.82
CA TRP A 31 9.40 -18.79 8.41
C TRP A 31 8.29 -18.86 7.36
N VAL A 32 8.23 -17.89 6.45
CA VAL A 32 7.30 -17.91 5.31
C VAL A 32 7.51 -19.17 4.47
N HIS A 33 8.76 -19.53 4.18
CA HIS A 33 9.07 -20.73 3.43
C HIS A 33 8.61 -22.00 4.17
N GLN A 34 8.80 -22.06 5.49
CA GLN A 34 8.35 -23.17 6.33
C GLN A 34 6.82 -23.28 6.37
N ILE A 35 6.08 -22.18 6.38
CA ILE A 35 4.62 -22.21 6.28
C ILE A 35 4.18 -22.81 4.95
N ILE A 36 4.71 -22.29 3.84
CA ILE A 36 4.29 -22.71 2.49
C ILE A 36 4.61 -24.20 2.28
N THR A 37 5.79 -24.66 2.73
CA THR A 37 6.22 -26.06 2.58
C THR A 37 5.61 -27.01 3.61
N GLY A 38 5.28 -26.51 4.80
CA GLY A 38 4.67 -27.27 5.89
C GLY A 38 3.16 -27.49 5.75
N LEU A 39 2.50 -26.74 4.85
CA LEU A 39 1.06 -26.85 4.54
C LEU A 39 0.85 -27.14 3.04
N PRO A 40 1.32 -28.30 2.53
CA PRO A 40 1.26 -28.63 1.10
C PRO A 40 -0.18 -28.78 0.56
N GLU A 41 -1.16 -28.99 1.43
CA GLU A 41 -2.58 -29.07 1.11
C GLU A 41 -3.22 -27.70 0.84
N LEU A 42 -2.58 -26.61 1.26
CA LEU A 42 -3.02 -25.24 1.00
C LEU A 42 -2.27 -24.65 -0.18
N THR A 43 -2.98 -23.83 -0.95
CA THR A 43 -2.40 -23.04 -2.04
C THR A 43 -2.10 -21.61 -1.62
N PHE A 44 -0.97 -21.08 -2.08
CA PHE A 44 -0.48 -19.76 -1.72
C PHE A 44 -0.31 -18.87 -2.94
N SER A 45 -0.61 -17.58 -2.78
CA SER A 45 -0.14 -16.53 -3.67
C SER A 45 0.70 -15.52 -2.90
N LEU A 46 1.68 -14.92 -3.57
CA LEU A 46 2.63 -14.00 -2.95
C LEU A 46 2.42 -12.61 -3.52
N PHE A 47 2.22 -11.63 -2.65
CA PHE A 47 2.24 -10.21 -2.99
C PHE A 47 3.47 -9.58 -2.35
N TYR A 48 4.56 -9.55 -3.11
CA TYR A 48 5.84 -9.01 -2.69
C TYR A 48 5.87 -7.49 -2.86
N ILE A 49 6.29 -6.80 -1.79
CA ILE A 49 6.43 -5.35 -1.75
C ILE A 49 7.91 -5.04 -1.55
N GLY A 50 8.57 -4.56 -2.60
CA GLY A 50 9.98 -4.15 -2.59
C GLY A 50 10.15 -2.63 -2.53
N ALA A 51 11.36 -2.17 -2.18
CA ALA A 51 11.69 -0.74 -2.20
C ALA A 51 11.82 -0.21 -3.64
N LYS A 52 12.69 -0.84 -4.45
CA LYS A 52 12.90 -0.56 -5.87
C LYS A 52 13.12 -1.85 -6.63
N GLN A 53 12.81 -1.85 -7.91
CA GLN A 53 13.10 -2.99 -8.78
C GLN A 53 14.60 -3.02 -9.08
N GLU A 54 15.29 -4.05 -8.60
CA GLU A 54 16.68 -4.29 -8.93
C GLU A 54 16.79 -5.20 -10.16
N PRO A 55 17.55 -4.80 -11.21
CA PRO A 55 17.65 -5.58 -12.45
C PRO A 55 18.13 -7.03 -12.25
N ASN A 56 18.88 -7.28 -11.18
CA ASN A 56 19.50 -8.58 -10.87
C ASN A 56 18.99 -9.18 -9.55
N ALA A 57 17.77 -8.84 -9.11
CA ALA A 57 17.19 -9.39 -7.90
C ALA A 57 17.15 -10.93 -7.98
N LYS A 58 17.92 -11.59 -7.12
CA LYS A 58 18.00 -13.05 -7.09
C LYS A 58 16.94 -13.60 -6.14
N GLN A 59 16.10 -14.52 -6.63
CA GLN A 59 15.29 -15.35 -5.74
C GLN A 59 16.19 -16.33 -4.99
N HIS A 60 16.22 -16.22 -3.66
CA HIS A 60 17.05 -17.09 -2.82
C HIS A 60 16.35 -18.40 -2.46
N TYR A 61 15.04 -18.47 -2.65
CA TYR A 61 14.22 -19.65 -2.38
C TYR A 61 13.61 -20.19 -3.68
N LYS A 62 13.67 -21.51 -3.87
CA LYS A 62 12.87 -22.17 -4.90
C LYS A 62 11.42 -22.16 -4.46
N LEU A 63 10.53 -21.60 -5.29
CA LEU A 63 9.11 -21.56 -4.99
C LEU A 63 8.52 -22.98 -5.00
N PRO A 64 7.82 -23.39 -3.92
CA PRO A 64 7.11 -24.67 -3.86
C PRO A 64 5.97 -24.76 -4.90
N PRO A 65 5.55 -25.96 -5.31
CA PRO A 65 4.53 -26.16 -6.34
C PRO A 65 3.13 -25.67 -5.93
N ASN A 66 2.87 -25.50 -4.63
CA ASN A 66 1.62 -24.93 -4.11
C ASN A 66 1.61 -23.39 -4.10
N VAL A 67 2.62 -22.72 -4.67
CA VAL A 67 2.60 -21.29 -4.97
C VAL A 67 2.01 -21.06 -6.36
N LEU A 68 0.82 -20.47 -6.43
CA LEU A 68 0.08 -20.29 -7.69
C LEU A 68 0.51 -19.04 -8.45
N THR A 69 0.69 -17.93 -7.74
CA THR A 69 0.96 -16.61 -8.32
C THR A 69 1.95 -15.83 -7.47
N VAL A 70 2.85 -15.11 -8.14
CA VAL A 70 3.70 -14.08 -7.51
C VAL A 70 3.43 -12.74 -8.19
N ARG A 71 3.13 -11.72 -7.39
CA ARG A 71 2.95 -10.34 -7.82
C ARG A 71 3.95 -9.47 -7.08
N GLU A 72 4.64 -8.64 -7.83
CA GLU A 72 5.69 -7.77 -7.32
C GLU A 72 5.31 -6.32 -7.52
N VAL A 73 5.41 -5.54 -6.46
CA VAL A 73 5.16 -4.11 -6.46
C VAL A 73 6.33 -3.41 -5.79
N TYR A 74 6.67 -2.22 -6.28
CA TYR A 74 7.83 -1.48 -5.79
C TYR A 74 7.43 -0.07 -5.38
N LEU A 75 7.75 0.28 -4.14
CA LEU A 75 7.23 1.45 -3.44
C LEU A 75 7.84 2.77 -3.93
N HIS A 76 9.11 2.76 -4.32
CA HIS A 76 9.83 3.97 -4.74
C HIS A 76 10.07 4.04 -6.26
N ASN A 77 9.28 3.30 -7.03
CA ASN A 77 9.26 3.47 -8.47
C ASN A 77 8.75 4.88 -8.82
N GLU A 78 9.42 5.52 -9.78
CA GLU A 78 9.01 6.83 -10.25
C GLU A 78 7.60 6.78 -10.84
N LEU A 79 6.76 7.72 -10.42
CA LEU A 79 5.46 7.90 -11.03
C LEU A 79 5.61 8.34 -12.48
N SER A 80 4.76 7.81 -13.36
CA SER A 80 4.71 8.25 -14.76
C SER A 80 4.52 9.77 -14.84
N LYS A 81 5.03 10.41 -15.91
CA LYS A 81 4.83 11.85 -16.16
C LYS A 81 3.35 12.27 -16.13
N ARG A 82 2.43 11.34 -16.41
CA ARG A 82 0.98 11.55 -16.32
C ARG A 82 0.50 11.66 -14.88
N GLU A 83 0.94 10.76 -13.99
CA GLU A 83 0.58 10.73 -12.57
C GLU A 83 1.15 11.93 -11.81
N GLN A 84 2.32 12.42 -12.23
CA GLN A 84 2.91 13.62 -11.66
C GLN A 84 2.13 14.89 -12.01
N LYS A 85 1.25 14.90 -13.01
CA LYS A 85 0.42 16.06 -13.40
C LYS A 85 -0.91 16.04 -12.67
N ARG A 86 -1.37 17.21 -12.17
CA ARG A 86 -2.72 17.32 -11.60
C ARG A 86 -3.77 17.01 -12.66
N ARG A 87 -4.92 16.50 -12.22
CA ARG A 87 -6.10 16.31 -13.07
C ARG A 87 -7.27 17.06 -12.47
N HIS A 88 -8.17 17.54 -13.33
CA HIS A 88 -9.35 18.27 -12.88
C HIS A 88 -10.30 17.33 -12.14
N VAL A 89 -10.69 17.74 -10.93
CA VAL A 89 -11.71 17.13 -10.08
C VAL A 89 -12.76 18.22 -9.81
N PRO A 90 -14.07 17.94 -9.93
CA PRO A 90 -15.11 18.89 -9.58
C PRO A 90 -14.92 19.48 -8.18
N ALA A 91 -15.19 20.77 -8.01
CA ALA A 91 -14.86 21.51 -6.79
C ALA A 91 -15.44 20.85 -5.52
N GLU A 92 -16.71 20.45 -5.56
CA GLU A 92 -17.41 19.78 -4.46
C GLU A 92 -16.69 18.49 -4.03
N LEU A 93 -16.45 17.57 -4.96
CA LEU A 93 -15.76 16.30 -4.69
C LEU A 93 -14.32 16.52 -4.19
N ARG A 94 -13.63 17.50 -4.76
CA ARG A 94 -12.26 17.85 -4.38
C ARG A 94 -12.20 18.40 -2.96
N MET A 95 -13.09 19.32 -2.62
CA MET A 95 -13.17 19.90 -1.28
C MET A 95 -13.54 18.85 -0.25
N ALA A 96 -14.53 18.00 -0.53
CA ALA A 96 -14.91 16.90 0.36
C ALA A 96 -13.74 15.93 0.61
N LEU A 97 -12.99 15.55 -0.43
CA LEU A 97 -11.83 14.67 -0.28
C LEU A 97 -10.72 15.32 0.56
N TYR A 98 -10.42 16.60 0.34
CA TYR A 98 -9.39 17.30 1.11
C TYR A 98 -9.82 17.61 2.55
N ASP A 99 -11.11 17.84 2.81
CA ASP A 99 -11.64 17.94 4.18
C ASP A 99 -11.38 16.64 4.95
N LEU A 100 -11.74 15.49 4.36
CA LEU A 100 -11.47 14.17 4.96
C LEU A 100 -9.97 13.93 5.19
N LEU A 101 -9.12 14.29 4.21
CA LEU A 101 -7.67 14.17 4.33
C LEU A 101 -7.11 15.06 5.44
N GLY A 102 -7.57 16.31 5.53
CA GLY A 102 -7.17 17.27 6.55
C GLY A 102 -7.56 16.77 7.94
N ARG A 103 -8.80 16.30 8.11
CA ARG A 103 -9.28 15.71 9.36
C ARG A 103 -8.53 14.43 9.72
N PHE A 104 -8.13 13.61 8.76
CA PHE A 104 -7.26 12.47 9.03
C PHE A 104 -5.90 12.90 9.61
N TYR A 105 -5.22 13.88 9.03
CA TYR A 105 -3.92 14.33 9.54
C TYR A 105 -4.03 15.07 10.87
N LEU A 106 -5.01 15.95 11.01
CA LEU A 106 -5.18 16.85 12.15
C LEU A 106 -6.06 16.29 13.28
N ALA A 107 -6.61 15.08 13.13
CA ALA A 107 -7.43 14.42 14.15
C ALA A 107 -6.73 14.39 15.51
N LYS A 108 -7.48 14.75 16.56
CA LYS A 108 -6.99 14.71 17.95
C LYS A 108 -7.26 13.38 18.64
N THR A 109 -8.11 12.54 18.06
CA THR A 109 -8.44 11.20 18.58
C THR A 109 -8.14 10.13 17.55
N GLU A 110 -7.77 8.94 18.03
CA GLU A 110 -7.54 7.78 17.16
C GLU A 110 -8.82 7.35 16.43
N ALA A 111 -9.97 7.40 17.11
CA ALA A 111 -11.27 7.06 16.53
C ALA A 111 -11.62 7.95 15.33
N GLU A 112 -11.46 9.27 15.47
CA GLU A 112 -11.67 10.20 14.35
C GLU A 112 -10.66 9.98 13.23
N ARG A 113 -9.38 9.81 13.59
CA ARG A 113 -8.31 9.54 12.62
C ARG A 113 -8.64 8.31 11.77
N MET A 114 -9.07 7.22 12.40
CA MET A 114 -9.45 5.99 11.71
C MET A 114 -10.69 6.15 10.85
N ALA A 115 -11.73 6.86 11.33
CA ALA A 115 -12.91 7.14 10.53
C ALA A 115 -12.58 7.96 9.27
N CYS A 116 -11.80 9.04 9.43
CA CYS A 116 -11.39 9.91 8.33
C CYS A 116 -10.44 9.21 7.37
N PHE A 117 -9.54 8.34 7.86
CA PHE A 117 -8.67 7.52 7.03
C PHE A 117 -9.48 6.68 6.05
N TRP A 118 -10.46 5.92 6.54
CA TRP A 118 -11.29 5.06 5.69
C TRP A 118 -12.17 5.86 4.73
N ALA A 119 -12.81 6.93 5.21
CA ALA A 119 -13.61 7.82 4.37
C ALA A 119 -12.76 8.48 3.27
N THR A 120 -11.50 8.84 3.56
CA THR A 120 -10.57 9.38 2.56
C THR A 120 -10.27 8.34 1.47
N LEU A 121 -10.03 7.08 1.83
CA LEU A 121 -9.78 6.03 0.84
C LEU A 121 -11.01 5.73 -0.02
N GLU A 122 -12.21 5.75 0.56
CA GLU A 122 -13.47 5.61 -0.15
C GLU A 122 -13.70 6.77 -1.13
N GLY A 123 -13.56 8.02 -0.67
CA GLY A 123 -13.63 9.20 -1.52
C GLY A 123 -12.57 9.19 -2.63
N LEU A 124 -11.35 8.74 -2.32
CA LEU A 124 -10.29 8.59 -3.31
C LEU A 124 -10.63 7.55 -4.37
N GLN A 125 -11.31 6.46 -4.00
CA GLN A 125 -11.82 5.46 -4.94
C GLN A 125 -12.88 6.06 -5.87
N GLU A 126 -13.81 6.87 -5.35
CA GLU A 126 -14.84 7.53 -6.17
C GLU A 126 -14.24 8.46 -7.22
N VAL A 127 -13.20 9.21 -6.85
CA VAL A 127 -12.54 10.16 -7.75
C VAL A 127 -11.32 9.58 -8.47
N GLU A 128 -11.02 8.28 -8.35
CA GLU A 128 -9.73 7.71 -8.81
C GLU A 128 -9.43 7.95 -10.29
N LYS A 129 -10.49 8.05 -11.11
CA LYS A 129 -10.36 8.31 -12.55
C LYS A 129 -10.03 9.76 -12.81
N ARG A 130 -10.29 10.67 -11.88
CA ARG A 130 -10.14 12.14 -11.99
C ARG A 130 -9.04 12.70 -11.10
N PHE A 131 -8.55 11.94 -10.14
CA PHE A 131 -7.52 12.34 -9.19
C PHE A 131 -6.19 11.63 -9.49
N ARG A 132 -5.06 12.30 -9.27
CA ARG A 132 -3.71 11.76 -9.46
C ARG A 132 -2.82 12.21 -8.32
N PHE A 133 -1.66 11.59 -8.15
CA PHE A 133 -0.67 12.06 -7.18
C PHE A 133 -0.32 13.53 -7.38
N GLY A 134 -0.26 14.00 -8.63
CA GLY A 134 -0.02 15.39 -8.97
C GLY A 134 -1.04 16.39 -8.39
N ASN A 135 -2.23 15.95 -7.95
CA ASN A 135 -3.17 16.76 -7.19
C ASN A 135 -2.66 16.98 -5.76
N LEU A 136 -2.24 15.93 -5.04
CA LEU A 136 -1.58 16.05 -3.72
C LEU A 136 -0.34 16.96 -3.76
N LEU A 137 0.34 17.02 -4.91
CA LEU A 137 1.55 17.83 -5.06
C LEU A 137 1.30 19.31 -5.40
N ARG A 138 0.10 19.68 -5.90
CA ARG A 138 -0.13 20.99 -6.53
C ARG A 138 -1.47 21.66 -6.21
N ASP A 139 -2.43 20.94 -5.65
CA ASP A 139 -3.70 21.54 -5.26
C ASP A 139 -3.50 22.39 -3.98
N ARG A 140 -4.24 23.50 -3.90
CA ARG A 140 -4.08 24.47 -2.82
C ARG A 140 -4.44 23.87 -1.47
N GLU A 141 -5.49 23.06 -1.43
CA GLU A 141 -5.98 22.39 -0.23
C GLU A 141 -4.95 21.40 0.32
N ALA A 142 -4.22 20.70 -0.56
CA ALA A 142 -3.11 19.83 -0.15
C ALA A 142 -1.98 20.62 0.52
N TRP A 143 -1.69 21.81 0.00
CA TRP A 143 -0.71 22.73 0.60
C TRP A 143 -1.17 23.26 1.95
N GLU A 144 -2.44 23.66 2.06
CA GLU A 144 -3.02 24.16 3.32
C GLU A 144 -2.98 23.09 4.43
N ILE A 145 -3.30 21.83 4.10
CA ILE A 145 -3.18 20.70 5.04
C ILE A 145 -1.73 20.48 5.47
N LEU A 146 -0.78 20.57 4.54
CA LEU A 146 0.64 20.39 4.84
C LEU A 146 1.15 21.48 5.80
N VAL A 147 0.81 22.74 5.54
CA VAL A 147 1.18 23.88 6.40
C VAL A 147 0.55 23.73 7.77
N ALA A 148 -0.76 23.43 7.85
CA ALA A 148 -1.43 23.23 9.13
C ALA A 148 -0.82 22.07 9.93
N GLY A 149 -0.45 20.97 9.27
CA GLY A 149 0.24 19.85 9.93
C GLY A 149 1.62 20.22 10.47
N TYR A 150 2.38 21.04 9.73
CA TYR A 150 3.67 21.56 10.19
C TYR A 150 3.51 22.45 11.41
N GLU A 151 2.63 23.45 11.35
CA GLU A 151 2.39 24.42 12.43
C GLU A 151 1.90 23.73 13.71
N GLU A 152 1.09 22.69 13.59
CA GLU A 152 0.55 21.96 14.74
C GLU A 152 1.57 21.00 15.37
N PHE A 153 2.32 20.24 14.57
CA PHE A 153 3.08 19.09 15.08
C PHE A 153 4.60 19.26 15.06
N CYS A 154 5.13 20.14 14.21
CA CYS A 154 6.57 20.30 14.01
C CYS A 154 7.00 21.78 13.83
N PRO A 155 6.47 22.76 14.58
CA PRO A 155 6.72 24.18 14.31
C PRO A 155 8.19 24.60 14.49
N ASP A 156 8.94 23.88 15.32
CA ASP A 156 10.35 24.18 15.61
C ASP A 156 11.33 23.52 14.62
N GLU A 157 10.83 22.68 13.70
CA GLU A 157 11.64 21.97 12.71
C GLU A 157 11.78 22.76 11.41
N SER A 158 12.73 22.38 10.56
CA SER A 158 12.86 22.93 9.20
C SER A 158 11.63 22.59 8.35
N PHE A 159 10.90 23.62 7.91
CA PHE A 159 9.75 23.42 7.01
C PHE A 159 10.14 22.69 5.71
N ILE A 160 11.36 22.92 5.21
CA ILE A 160 11.86 22.25 3.99
C ILE A 160 11.99 20.74 4.25
N ASP A 161 12.54 20.33 5.39
CA ASP A 161 12.72 18.92 5.72
C ASP A 161 11.37 18.25 6.00
N PHE A 162 10.45 18.93 6.67
CA PHE A 162 9.07 18.48 6.84
C PHE A 162 8.38 18.28 5.49
N PHE A 163 8.47 19.26 4.58
CA PHE A 163 7.89 19.20 3.24
C PHE A 163 8.39 17.98 2.46
N TRP A 164 9.70 17.75 2.44
CA TRP A 164 10.27 16.59 1.74
C TRP A 164 9.89 15.27 2.41
N THR A 165 9.92 15.22 3.75
CA THR A 165 9.52 14.04 4.52
C THR A 165 8.09 13.64 4.22
N ALA A 166 7.14 14.59 4.29
CA ALA A 166 5.74 14.34 3.96
C ALA A 166 5.63 13.78 2.53
N ARG A 167 6.28 14.39 1.54
CA ARG A 167 6.23 13.91 0.15
C ARG A 167 6.79 12.50 -0.02
N PHE A 168 7.88 12.17 0.66
CA PHE A 168 8.49 10.84 0.60
C PHE A 168 7.64 9.77 1.30
N LEU A 169 6.86 10.13 2.32
CA LEU A 169 5.92 9.22 2.98
C LEU A 169 4.68 8.91 2.12
N HIS A 170 4.18 9.89 1.37
CA HIS A 170 2.95 9.69 0.58
C HIS A 170 3.18 8.91 -0.73
N LEU A 171 4.34 9.07 -1.36
CA LEU A 171 4.68 8.36 -2.60
C LEU A 171 4.53 6.83 -2.53
N PRO A 172 5.12 6.12 -1.54
CA PRO A 172 5.01 4.67 -1.44
C PRO A 172 3.57 4.21 -1.18
N LEU A 173 2.83 4.93 -0.33
CA LEU A 173 1.40 4.67 -0.10
C LEU A 173 0.58 4.85 -1.39
N TRP A 174 0.89 5.87 -2.20
CA TRP A 174 0.23 6.08 -3.49
C TRP A 174 0.53 4.95 -4.48
N ASN A 175 1.79 4.56 -4.63
CA ASN A 175 2.19 3.45 -5.50
C ASN A 175 1.48 2.15 -5.10
N LEU A 176 1.41 1.87 -3.80
CA LEU A 176 0.74 0.69 -3.27
C LEU A 176 -0.78 0.75 -3.45
N TRP A 177 -1.40 1.92 -3.21
CA TRP A 177 -2.80 2.17 -3.53
C TRP A 177 -3.11 1.94 -5.01
N LYS A 178 -2.23 2.34 -5.93
CA LYS A 178 -2.43 2.09 -7.37
C LYS A 178 -2.26 0.62 -7.73
N ALA A 179 -1.45 -0.13 -6.99
CA ALA A 179 -1.21 -1.54 -7.21
C ALA A 179 -2.22 -2.46 -6.52
N ARG A 180 -3.18 -1.92 -5.76
CA ARG A 180 -4.14 -2.71 -4.97
C ARG A 180 -4.99 -3.70 -5.78
N ASP A 181 -5.23 -3.42 -7.06
CA ASP A 181 -5.99 -4.32 -7.92
C ASP A 181 -5.12 -5.46 -8.49
N LEU A 182 -3.79 -5.40 -8.29
CA LEU A 182 -2.85 -6.47 -8.63
C LEU A 182 -2.74 -7.53 -7.53
N VAL A 183 -3.37 -7.34 -6.37
CA VAL A 183 -3.32 -8.31 -5.27
C VAL A 183 -4.01 -9.60 -5.72
N PRO A 184 -3.35 -10.77 -5.70
CA PRO A 184 -3.96 -12.02 -6.10
C PRO A 184 -5.26 -12.31 -5.32
N PRO A 185 -6.27 -12.92 -5.97
CA PRO A 185 -7.47 -13.36 -5.28
C PRO A 185 -7.15 -14.55 -4.36
N ALA A 186 -7.67 -14.52 -3.14
CA ALA A 186 -7.55 -15.63 -2.20
C ALA A 186 -8.73 -15.66 -1.22
N ARG A 187 -8.90 -16.82 -0.56
CA ARG A 187 -9.91 -17.01 0.48
C ARG A 187 -9.55 -16.27 1.77
N VAL A 188 -8.26 -16.18 2.07
CA VAL A 188 -7.70 -15.49 3.23
C VAL A 188 -6.51 -14.63 2.82
N TYR A 189 -6.37 -13.50 3.50
CA TYR A 189 -5.27 -12.56 3.35
C TYR A 189 -4.43 -12.52 4.62
N HIS A 190 -3.11 -12.61 4.48
CA HIS A 190 -2.21 -12.65 5.63
C HIS A 190 -1.00 -11.75 5.42
N SER A 191 -0.83 -10.77 6.30
CA SER A 191 0.35 -9.93 6.36
C SER A 191 1.30 -10.39 7.46
N VAL A 192 2.59 -10.43 7.14
CA VAL A 192 3.67 -10.78 8.08
C VAL A 192 4.30 -9.55 8.76
N SER A 193 3.84 -8.35 8.41
CA SER A 193 4.29 -7.08 9.01
C SER A 193 3.16 -6.03 9.02
N ALA A 194 3.20 -5.11 10.00
CA ALA A 194 2.18 -4.07 10.17
C ALA A 194 2.33 -2.87 9.20
N GLY A 195 3.49 -2.74 8.54
CA GLY A 195 3.85 -1.62 7.66
C GLY A 195 3.07 -1.56 6.35
N TYR A 196 3.76 -1.47 5.22
CA TYR A 196 3.13 -1.41 3.90
C TYR A 196 2.30 -2.67 3.61
N ALA A 197 2.77 -3.84 4.03
CA ALA A 197 2.02 -5.09 3.91
C ALA A 197 0.70 -5.07 4.72
N GLY A 198 0.74 -4.53 5.94
CA GLY A 198 -0.45 -4.32 6.78
C GLY A 198 -1.44 -3.36 6.15
N PHE A 199 -0.96 -2.21 5.65
CA PHE A 199 -1.77 -1.21 4.96
C PHE A 199 -2.54 -1.80 3.76
N ILE A 200 -1.84 -2.46 2.84
CA ILE A 200 -2.50 -3.03 1.66
C ILE A 200 -3.38 -4.23 2.02
N GLY A 201 -2.99 -5.01 3.02
CA GLY A 201 -3.76 -6.13 3.53
C GLY A 201 -5.11 -5.70 4.11
N ALA A 202 -5.12 -4.64 4.94
CA ALA A 202 -6.34 -4.07 5.51
C ALA A 202 -7.28 -3.52 4.42
N ILE A 203 -6.73 -2.81 3.43
CA ILE A 203 -7.51 -2.34 2.27
C ILE A 203 -8.10 -3.51 1.50
N THR A 204 -7.33 -4.57 1.28
CA THR A 204 -7.77 -5.76 0.54
C THR A 204 -8.88 -6.49 1.28
N GLY A 205 -8.71 -6.76 2.58
CA GLY A 205 -9.72 -7.42 3.41
C GLY A 205 -11.04 -6.66 3.41
N ARG A 206 -11.00 -5.33 3.55
CA ARG A 206 -12.21 -4.47 3.49
C ARG A 206 -12.86 -4.48 2.11
N ARG A 207 -12.09 -4.29 1.03
CA ARG A 207 -12.62 -4.24 -0.35
C ARG A 207 -13.18 -5.57 -0.84
N ARG A 208 -12.62 -6.68 -0.38
CA ARG A 208 -13.02 -8.04 -0.82
C ARG A 208 -13.95 -8.73 0.18
N HIS A 209 -14.28 -8.10 1.30
CA HIS A 209 -15.02 -8.72 2.40
C HIS A 209 -14.43 -10.08 2.81
N ALA A 210 -13.11 -10.16 2.86
CA ALA A 210 -12.37 -11.38 3.10
C ALA A 210 -11.60 -11.32 4.44
N PRO A 211 -11.42 -12.45 5.15
CA PRO A 211 -10.62 -12.50 6.37
C PRO A 211 -9.19 -11.98 6.14
N PHE A 212 -8.75 -11.09 7.02
CA PHE A 212 -7.39 -10.55 7.03
C PHE A 212 -6.74 -10.82 8.38
N PHE A 213 -5.56 -11.42 8.36
CA PHE A 213 -4.74 -11.67 9.53
C PHE A 213 -3.43 -10.90 9.43
N LEU A 214 -3.01 -10.35 10.56
CA LEU A 214 -1.72 -9.72 10.72
C LEU A 214 -0.93 -10.50 11.77
N THR A 215 0.20 -11.07 11.39
CA THR A 215 1.18 -11.61 12.35
C THR A 215 2.40 -10.73 12.32
N GLU A 216 2.60 -9.93 13.36
CA GLU A 216 3.75 -9.04 13.43
C GLU A 216 4.98 -9.81 13.90
N HIS A 217 5.93 -10.00 12.99
CA HIS A 217 7.27 -10.44 13.38
C HIS A 217 8.06 -9.19 13.75
N GLY A 218 8.20 -8.94 15.06
CA GLY A 218 8.74 -7.72 15.68
C GLY A 218 10.20 -7.38 15.34
N ILE A 219 10.50 -7.16 14.06
CA ILE A 219 11.71 -6.48 13.61
C ILE A 219 11.43 -4.98 13.70
N TYR A 220 11.40 -4.47 14.92
CA TYR A 220 11.57 -3.03 15.12
C TYR A 220 13.07 -2.75 15.00
N THR A 221 13.44 -1.95 14.00
CA THR A 221 14.75 -1.30 14.00
C THR A 221 14.88 -0.52 15.31
N LYS A 222 15.79 -0.95 16.19
CA LYS A 222 16.30 -0.10 17.26
C LYS A 222 17.08 1.07 16.68
#